data_AF-A0A7W3N5Z2-F1
#
_entry.id   AF-A0A7W3N5Z2-F1
#
_cell.length_a   1.000
_cell.length_b   1.000
_cell.length_c   1.000
_cell.angle_alpha   90.00
_cell.angle_beta   90.00
_cell.angle_gamma   90.00
#
_symmetry.space_group_name_H-M   'P 1'
#
loop_
_entity.id
_entity.type
_entity.pdbx_description
1 polymer ?
#
loop_
_entity_poly.entity_id
_entity_poly.type
_entity_poly.pdbx_seq_one_letter_code
_entity_poly.pdbx_strand_id
1 'polypeptide(L)' 'MWVVTVINAYSRENNIIMFEFKTEREARETFVKLQNHKIFSEIICCYNPASPLAVN' A
#
# COMPACT_ATOMS: atom_id res chain seq x y z
N MET A 1 1.84 -10.61 3.62
CA MET A 1 2.45 -9.45 2.94
C MET A 1 1.39 -8.38 2.83
N TRP A 2 1.66 -7.22 3.43
CA TRP A 2 0.75 -6.08 3.46
C TRP A 2 1.37 -4.93 2.68
N VAL A 3 0.57 -4.27 1.85
CA VAL A 3 1.04 -3.16 1.02
C VAL A 3 0.24 -1.92 1.36
N VAL A 4 0.92 -0.81 1.63
CA VAL A 4 0.32 0.52 1.69
C VAL A 4 0.62 1.23 0.38
N THR A 5 -0.41 1.55 -0.38
CA THR A 5 -0.30 2.32 -1.61
C THR A 5 -0.62 3.77 -1.32
N VAL A 6 0.21 4.68 -1.80
CA VAL A 6 0.13 6.11 -1.58
C VAL A 6 0.04 6.81 -2.93
N ILE A 7 -1.07 7.45 -3.20
CA ILE A 7 -1.39 8.12 -4.47
C ILE A 7 -1.43 9.63 -4.25
N ASN A 8 -0.44 10.34 -4.77
CA ASN A 8 -0.36 11.78 -4.71
C ASN A 8 -1.15 12.42 -5.86
N ALA A 9 -2.36 12.89 -5.59
CA ALA A 9 -3.20 13.54 -6.59
C ALA A 9 -2.61 14.84 -7.17
N TYR A 10 -1.56 15.41 -6.56
CA TYR A 10 -0.92 16.66 -6.98
C TYR A 10 0.36 16.46 -7.81
N SER A 11 0.87 15.23 -7.97
CA SER A 11 2.04 14.97 -8.80
C SER A 11 1.64 14.73 -10.25
N ARG A 12 2.27 15.43 -11.20
CA ARG A 12 2.01 15.29 -12.65
C ARG A 12 2.67 14.07 -13.28
N GLU A 13 3.68 13.49 -12.63
CA GLU A 13 4.38 12.28 -13.09
C GLU A 13 4.57 11.31 -11.92
N ASN A 14 4.41 10.00 -12.19
CA ASN A 14 4.56 8.86 -11.27
C ASN A 14 4.18 9.14 -9.82
N ASN A 15 2.87 9.17 -9.58
CA ASN A 15 2.29 9.59 -8.31
C ASN A 15 1.93 8.45 -7.36
N ILE A 16 2.37 7.23 -7.65
CA ILE A 16 2.06 6.03 -6.86
C ILE A 16 3.34 5.54 -6.18
N ILE A 17 3.31 5.47 -4.85
CA ILE A 17 4.37 4.88 -4.03
C ILE A 17 3.77 3.70 -3.28
N MET A 18 4.48 2.56 -3.27
CA MET A 18 4.05 1.36 -2.55
C MET A 18 5.05 1.05 -1.45
N PHE A 19 4.53 0.75 -0.26
CA PHE A 19 5.30 0.32 0.90
C PHE A 19 4.89 -1.10 1.29
N GLU A 20 5.85 -2.00 1.39
CA GLU A 20 5.61 -3.40 1.76
C GLU A 20 5.96 -3.63 3.24
N PHE A 21 5.09 -4.37 3.93
CA PHE A 21 5.21 -4.71 5.34
C PHE A 21 4.98 -6.20 5.58
N LYS A 22 5.67 -6.71 6.60
CA LYS A 22 5.55 -8.11 7.01
C LYS A 22 4.26 -8.33 7.81
N THR A 23 3.88 -7.38 8.65
CA THR A 23 2.72 -7.49 9.55
C THR A 23 1.64 -6.45 9.23
N GLU A 24 0.39 -6.77 9.54
CA GLU A 24 -0.73 -5.83 9.41
C GLU A 24 -0.53 -4.58 10.29
N ARG A 25 0.03 -4.81 11.49
CA ARG A 25 0.26 -3.76 12.47
C ARG A 25 1.16 -2.65 11.93
N GLU A 26 2.31 -3.02 11.34
CA GLU A 26 3.25 -2.06 10.74
C GLU A 26 2.61 -1.25 9.61
N ALA A 27 1.81 -1.92 8.77
CA ALA A 27 1.08 -1.27 7.67
C ALA A 27 0.04 -0.28 8.20
N ARG A 28 -0.76 -0.66 9.21
CA ARG A 28 -1.77 0.23 9.82
C ARG A 28 -1.15 1.44 10.53
N GLU A 29 -0.10 1.22 11.32
CA GLU A 29 0.59 2.31 12.02
C GLU A 29 1.19 3.33 11.03
N THR A 30 1.70 2.86 9.88
CA THR A 30 2.20 3.73 8.81
C THR A 30 1.07 4.47 8.11
N PHE A 31 -0.02 3.78 7.78
CA PHE A 31 -1.20 4.36 7.14
C PHE A 31 -1.80 5.52 7.94
N VAL A 32 -1.96 5.35 9.26
CA VAL A 32 -2.48 6.41 10.14
C VAL A 32 -1.58 7.65 10.13
N LYS A 33 -0.25 7.47 10.09
CA LYS A 33 0.70 8.60 10.01
C LYS A 33 0.59 9.34 8.67
N LEU A 34 0.24 8.65 7.59
CA LEU A 34 0.12 9.22 6.24
C LEU A 34 -1.15 10.06 6.05
N GLN A 35 -2.25 9.76 6.76
CA GLN A 35 -3.53 10.49 6.65
C GLN A 35 -3.47 11.99 6.98
N ASN A 36 -2.42 12.45 7.67
CA ASN A 36 -2.22 13.88 7.94
C ASN A 36 -1.76 14.68 6.70
N HIS A 37 -1.54 14.02 5.56
CA HIS A 37 -1.17 14.64 4.30
C HIS A 37 -2.34 14.54 3.31
N LYS A 38 -2.45 15.46 2.34
CA LYS A 38 -3.47 15.41 1.26
C LYS A 38 -3.13 14.30 0.24
N ILE A 39 -3.06 13.07 0.72
CA ILE A 39 -2.65 11.91 -0.08
C ILE A 39 -3.71 10.84 0.07
N PHE A 40 -4.12 10.25 -1.05
CA PHE A 40 -5.02 9.12 -1.03
C PHE A 40 -4.19 7.86 -0.74
N SER A 41 -4.53 7.09 0.28
CA SER A 41 -3.80 5.86 0.60
C SER A 41 -4.75 4.68 0.82
N GLU A 42 -4.26 3.46 0.60
CA GLU A 42 -5.01 2.21 0.78
C GLU A 42 -4.10 1.12 1.39
N ILE A 43 -4.65 0.26 2.25
CA ILE A 43 -3.98 -0.93 2.80
C ILE A 43 -4.53 -2.17 2.11
N ILE A 44 -3.66 -2.94 1.45
CA ILE A 44 -4.01 -4.17 0.72
C ILE A 44 -3.31 -5.36 1.36
N CYS A 45 -4.07 -6.43 1.62
CA CYS A 45 -3.50 -7.72 2.02
C CYS A 45 -3.32 -8.60 0.77
N CYS A 46 -2.08 -8.93 0.42
CA CYS A 46 -1.78 -9.74 -0.76
C CYS A 46 -1.83 -11.26 -0.48
N TYR A 47 -2.41 -11.70 0.64
CA TYR A 47 -2.50 -13.11 0.99
C TYR A 47 -3.71 -13.76 0.31
N ASN A 48 -3.50 -14.37 -0.87
CA ASN A 48 -4.48 -15.25 -1.49
C ASN A 48 -4.01 -16.71 -1.37
N PRO A 49 -4.54 -17.52 -0.44
CA PRO A 49 -4.17 -18.93 -0.31
C PRO A 49 -4.58 -19.78 -1.52
N ALA A 50 -5.43 -19.25 -2.42
CA ALA A 50 -5.91 -19.93 -3.62
C ALA A 50 -5.34 -19.37 -4.95
N SER A 51 -4.42 -18.39 -4.92
CA SER A 51 -3.77 -17.92 -6.15
C SER A 51 -2.45 -18.66 -6.33
N PRO A 52 -2.34 -19.63 -7.27
CA PRO A 52 -1.01 -19.98 -7.75
C PRO A 52 -0.40 -18.70 -8.31
N LEU A 53 0.83 -18.40 -7.94
CA LEU A 53 1.62 -17.39 -8.62
C LEU A 53 1.75 -17.87 -10.07
N ALA A 54 0.88 -17.38 -10.95
CA ALA A 54 1.01 -17.56 -12.38
C ALA A 54 2.20 -16.71 -12.81
N VAL A 55 3.39 -17.31 -12.70
CA VAL A 55 4.58 -16.85 -13.40
C VAL A 55 4.35 -17.19 -14.87
N ASN A 56 3.95 -16.20 -15.66
CA ASN A 56 4.09 -16.23 -17.11
C ASN A 56 5.50 -15.76 -17.48
#